data_AF-A0A177AV15-F1
#
_entry.id   AF-A0A177AV15-F1
#
_cell.length_a   1.000
_cell.length_b   1.000
_cell.length_c   1.000
_cell.angle_alpha   90.00
_cell.angle_beta   90.00
_cell.angle_gamma   90.00
#
_symmetry.space_group_name_H-M   'P 1'
#
loop_
_entity.id
_entity.type
_entity.pdbx_description
1 polymer ?
#
loop_
_entity_poly.entity_id
_entity_poly.type
_entity_poly.pdbx_seq_one_letter_code
_entity_poly.pdbx_strand_id
1 'polypeptide(L)'
;MEKHSNMQNTINQLVGSQEKTQSKTFTKWINFRLANSPLYIQNISHDLRDGIILLSLMNGIANANLPIINKKKMTRVHYISNVSVFLEFLDKNK
;
A
#
# COMPACT_ATOMS: atom_id res chain seq x y z
N MET A 1 14.65 19.97 31.27
CA MET A 1 13.88 18.72 31.10
C MET A 1 12.54 18.97 30.40
N GLU A 2 11.73 19.93 30.84
CA GLU A 2 10.40 20.22 30.29
C GLU A 2 10.39 20.67 28.80
N LYS A 3 11.35 21.52 28.38
CA LYS A 3 11.49 21.95 26.98
C LYS A 3 11.75 20.80 25.99
N HIS A 4 12.54 19.79 26.39
CA HIS A 4 12.81 18.62 25.56
C HIS A 4 11.56 17.73 25.41
N SER A 5 10.78 17.56 26.48
CA SER A 5 9.49 16.85 26.44
C SER A 5 8.50 17.54 25.50
N ASN A 6 8.37 18.87 25.58
CA ASN A 6 7.48 19.64 24.71
C ASN A 6 7.88 19.55 23.24
N MET A 7 9.17 19.62 22.94
CA MET A 7 9.67 19.47 21.57
C MET A 7 9.41 18.07 21.01
N GLN A 8 9.61 17.02 21.82
CA GLN A 8 9.30 15.65 21.42
C GLN A 8 7.80 15.46 21.13
N ASN A 9 6.93 16.07 21.95
CA ASN A 9 5.48 16.04 21.73
C ASN A 9 5.08 16.73 20.42
N THR A 10 5.66 17.89 20.13
CA THR A 10 5.42 18.60 18.86
C THR A 10 5.88 17.76 17.67
N ILE A 11 7.07 17.15 17.74
CA ILE A 11 7.57 16.27 16.68
C ILE A 11 6.60 15.10 16.46
N ASN A 12 6.17 14.42 17.52
CA ASN A 12 5.25 13.29 17.42
C ASN A 12 3.89 13.69 16.80
N GLN A 13 3.38 14.87 17.15
CA GLN A 13 2.15 15.40 16.55
C GLN A 13 2.33 15.72 15.06
N LEU A 14 3.45 16.32 14.68
CA LEU A 14 3.78 16.62 13.29
C LEU A 14 3.88 15.33 12.47
N VAL A 15 4.63 14.34 12.96
CA VAL A 15 4.76 13.01 12.31
C VAL A 15 3.39 12.37 12.12
N GLY A 16 2.57 12.29 13.17
CA GLY A 16 1.23 11.70 13.06
C GLY A 16 0.30 12.47 12.11
N SER A 17 0.45 13.79 12.00
CA SER A 17 -0.32 14.59 11.04
C SER A 17 0.12 14.34 9.58
N GLN A 18 1.43 14.18 9.37
CA GLN A 18 2.01 13.88 8.07
C GLN A 18 1.62 12.47 7.62
N GLU A 19 1.72 11.46 8.48
CA GLU A 19 1.30 10.09 8.18
C GLU A 19 -0.17 10.01 7.77
N LYS A 20 -1.05 10.72 8.50
CA LYS A 20 -2.49 10.81 8.14
C LYS A 20 -2.70 11.45 6.78
N THR A 21 -1.98 12.53 6.48
CA THR A 21 -2.09 13.24 5.20
C THR A 21 -1.59 12.37 4.06
N GLN A 22 -0.43 11.74 4.21
CA GLN A 22 0.14 10.82 3.24
C GLN A 22 -0.77 9.63 2.99
N SER A 23 -1.32 9.03 4.06
CA SER A 23 -2.27 7.93 3.95
C SER A 23 -3.50 8.32 3.13
N LYS A 24 -4.12 9.47 3.43
CA LYS A 24 -5.28 9.97 2.66
C LYS A 24 -4.94 10.22 1.19
N THR A 25 -3.80 10.85 0.93
CA THR A 25 -3.35 11.13 -0.44
C THR A 25 -3.12 9.83 -1.21
N PHE A 26 -2.43 8.86 -0.60
CA PHE A 26 -2.15 7.59 -1.24
C PHE A 26 -3.42 6.76 -1.47
N THR A 27 -4.34 6.72 -0.51
CA THR A 27 -5.66 6.08 -0.69
C THR A 27 -6.41 6.68 -1.88
N LYS A 28 -6.50 8.02 -1.97
CA LYS A 28 -7.16 8.69 -3.10
C LYS A 28 -6.48 8.38 -4.42
N TRP A 29 -5.14 8.40 -4.44
CA TRP A 29 -4.37 8.12 -5.64
C TRP A 29 -4.55 6.67 -6.13
N ILE A 30 -4.54 5.69 -5.23
CA ILE A 30 -4.81 4.29 -5.58
C ILE A 30 -6.22 4.16 -6.15
N ASN A 31 -7.23 4.71 -5.49
CA ASN A 31 -8.61 4.62 -5.96
C ASN A 31 -8.80 5.31 -7.32
N PHE A 32 -8.10 6.43 -7.56
CA PHE A 32 -8.08 7.06 -8.89
C PHE A 32 -7.47 6.15 -9.96
N ARG A 33 -6.37 5.45 -9.65
CA ARG A 33 -5.74 4.49 -10.57
C ARG A 33 -6.60 3.25 -10.81
N LEU A 34 -7.39 2.85 -9.82
CA LEU A 34 -8.29 1.70 -9.88
C LEU A 34 -9.72 2.09 -10.27
N ALA A 35 -9.98 3.30 -10.76
CA ALA A 35 -11.34 3.78 -11.04
C ALA A 35 -12.13 2.88 -12.03
N ASN A 36 -11.42 2.15 -12.91
CA ASN A 36 -12.01 1.21 -13.87
C ASN A 36 -11.92 -0.27 -13.42
N SER A 37 -11.58 -0.51 -12.16
CA SER A 37 -11.44 -1.83 -11.54
C SER A 37 -12.53 -2.01 -10.46
N PRO A 38 -12.99 -3.24 -10.17
CA PRO A 38 -13.85 -3.49 -9.02
C PRO A 38 -13.12 -3.34 -7.66
N LEU A 39 -11.81 -3.07 -7.67
CA LEU A 39 -10.99 -2.92 -6.48
C LEU A 39 -11.12 -1.51 -5.90
N TYR A 40 -11.24 -1.41 -4.57
CA TYR A 40 -11.31 -0.15 -3.83
C TYR A 40 -10.60 -0.29 -2.49
N ILE A 41 -9.92 0.76 -2.04
CA ILE A 41 -9.26 0.78 -0.74
C ILE A 41 -9.74 1.92 0.15
N GLN A 42 -9.74 1.64 1.46
CA GLN A 42 -10.05 2.60 2.52
C GLN A 42 -8.92 2.67 3.56
N ASN A 43 -8.30 1.54 3.89
CA ASN A 43 -7.23 1.42 4.86
C ASN A 43 -6.02 0.73 4.23
N ILE A 44 -4.96 1.49 3.98
CA ILE A 44 -3.73 1.01 3.33
C ILE A 44 -3.13 -0.21 4.05
N SER A 45 -3.06 -0.20 5.39
CA SER A 45 -2.46 -1.27 6.17
C SER A 45 -3.23 -2.59 6.08
N HIS A 46 -4.55 -2.51 5.89
CA HIS A 46 -5.40 -3.69 5.76
C HIS A 46 -5.57 -4.12 4.31
N ASP A 47 -5.87 -3.19 3.41
CA ASP A 47 -6.36 -3.51 2.07
C ASP A 47 -5.22 -3.88 1.11
N LEU A 48 -3.98 -3.49 1.39
CA LEU A 48 -2.82 -3.87 0.57
C LEU A 48 -2.19 -5.20 0.99
N ARG A 49 -2.61 -5.78 2.12
CA ARG A 49 -1.89 -6.88 2.79
C ARG A 49 -1.87 -8.20 2.02
N ASP A 50 -2.85 -8.43 1.14
CA ASP A 50 -2.97 -9.66 0.36
C ASP A 50 -2.19 -9.61 -0.98
N GLY A 51 -1.61 -8.45 -1.28
CA GLY A 51 -0.82 -8.17 -2.48
C GLY A 51 -1.62 -7.99 -3.78
N ILE A 52 -2.95 -8.19 -3.80
CA ILE A 52 -3.73 -8.13 -5.05
C ILE A 52 -3.75 -6.72 -5.62
N ILE A 53 -4.00 -5.72 -4.77
CA ILE A 53 -4.02 -4.32 -5.18
C ILE A 53 -2.63 -3.84 -5.57
N LEU A 54 -1.58 -4.27 -4.86
CA LEU A 54 -0.19 -3.94 -5.18
C LEU A 54 0.18 -4.40 -6.59
N LEU A 55 -0.12 -5.67 -6.91
CA LEU A 55 0.15 -6.23 -8.24
C LEU A 55 -0.73 -5.58 -9.32
N SER A 56 -2.00 -5.32 -9.02
CA SER A 56 -2.91 -4.66 -9.96
C SER A 56 -2.45 -3.25 -10.32
N LEU A 57 -1.94 -2.50 -9.34
CA LEU A 57 -1.34 -1.18 -9.56
C LEU A 57 -0.07 -1.28 -10.41
N MET A 58 0.81 -2.26 -10.17
CA MET A 58 2.00 -2.45 -10.99
C MET A 58 1.66 -2.81 -12.44
N ASN A 59 0.70 -3.71 -12.64
CA ASN A 59 0.26 -4.07 -13.99
C ASN A 59 -0.33 -2.87 -14.74
N GLY A 60 -1.08 -2.00 -14.06
CA GLY A 60 -1.67 -0.81 -14.66
C GLY A 60 -0.70 0.36 -14.88
N ILE A 61 0.26 0.58 -13.98
CA ILE A 61 1.15 1.76 -14.04
C ILE A 61 2.43 1.44 -14.80
N ALA A 62 3.02 0.27 -14.56
CA ALA A 62 4.27 -0.15 -15.20
C ALA A 62 4.02 -0.93 -16.51
N ASN A 63 2.75 -1.11 -16.93
CA ASN A 63 2.35 -1.97 -18.04
C ASN A 63 2.97 -3.38 -17.95
N ALA A 64 3.15 -3.86 -16.71
CA ALA A 64 3.68 -5.18 -16.43
C ALA A 64 2.58 -6.24 -16.52
N ASN A 65 2.98 -7.49 -16.75
CA ASN A 65 2.07 -8.65 -16.74
C ASN A 65 2.42 -9.58 -15.57
N LEU A 66 2.32 -9.06 -14.35
CA LEU A 66 2.58 -9.83 -13.14
C LEU A 66 1.41 -10.79 -12.84
N PRO A 67 1.71 -12.04 -12.46
CA PRO A 67 0.68 -12.99 -12.08
C PRO A 67 0.01 -12.55 -10.77
N ILE A 68 -1.32 -12.64 -10.72
CA ILE A 68 -2.13 -12.33 -9.53
C ILE A 68 -2.86 -13.59 -9.09
N ILE A 69 -2.63 -14.03 -7.86
CA ILE A 69 -3.41 -15.10 -7.24
C ILE A 69 -4.63 -14.48 -6.57
N ASN A 70 -5.80 -14.69 -7.17
CA ASN A 70 -7.09 -14.28 -6.61
C ASN A 70 -8.07 -15.46 -6.62
N LYS A 71 -8.07 -16.23 -5.53
CA LYS A 71 -8.94 -17.41 -5.36
C LYS A 71 -10.12 -17.07 -4.45
N LYS A 72 -11.25 -17.77 -4.64
CA LYS A 72 -12.44 -17.66 -3.77
C LYS A 72 -12.11 -17.83 -2.27
N LYS A 73 -11.13 -18.69 -1.95
CA LYS A 73 -10.59 -18.85 -0.59
C LYS A 73 -9.11 -18.49 -0.59
N MET A 74 -8.80 -17.31 -0.08
CA MET A 74 -7.42 -16.90 0.11
C MET A 74 -6.83 -17.45 1.40
N THR A 75 -5.52 -17.70 1.39
CA THR A 75 -4.76 -18.22 2.54
C THR A 75 -3.49 -17.39 2.68
N ARG A 76 -2.81 -17.49 3.82
CA ARG A 76 -1.57 -16.75 4.08
C ARG A 76 -0.48 -17.01 3.03
N VAL A 77 -0.38 -18.23 2.52
CA VAL A 77 0.60 -18.58 1.47
C VAL A 77 0.29 -17.81 0.19
N HIS A 78 -0.98 -17.65 -0.18
CA HIS A 78 -1.35 -16.83 -1.35
C HIS A 78 -0.99 -15.35 -1.16
N TYR A 79 -1.19 -14.79 0.05
CA TYR A 79 -0.80 -13.40 0.35
C TYR A 79 0.70 -13.20 0.20
N ILE A 80 1.48 -14.09 0.83
CA ILE A 80 2.94 -14.06 0.74
C ILE A 80 3.36 -14.19 -0.72
N SER A 81 2.79 -15.12 -1.48
CA SER A 81 3.14 -15.30 -2.89
C SER A 81 2.87 -14.05 -3.72
N ASN A 82 1.73 -13.38 -3.55
CA ASN A 82 1.43 -12.14 -4.28
C ASN A 82 2.41 -11.02 -3.91
N VAL A 83 2.69 -10.85 -2.61
CA VAL A 83 3.63 -9.82 -2.13
C VAL A 83 5.06 -10.13 -2.59
N SER A 84 5.49 -11.39 -2.59
CA SER A 84 6.80 -11.81 -3.10
C SER A 84 6.97 -11.43 -4.57
N VAL A 85 5.97 -11.71 -5.42
CA VAL A 85 6.01 -11.33 -6.85
C VAL A 85 6.14 -9.82 -7.00
N PHE A 86 5.38 -9.04 -6.21
CA PHE A 86 5.46 -7.58 -6.24
C PHE A 86 6.85 -7.08 -5.82
N LEU A 87 7.42 -7.62 -4.74
CA LEU A 87 8.75 -7.22 -4.26
C LEU A 87 9.86 -7.62 -5.23
N GLU A 88 9.79 -8.81 -5.82
CA GLU A 88 10.73 -9.25 -6.86
C GLU A 88 10.68 -8.35 -8.10
N PHE A 89 9.48 -7.90 -8.49
CA PHE A 89 9.34 -6.93 -9.56
C PHE A 89 10.01 -5.61 -9.21
N LEU A 90 9.77 -5.08 -8.01
CA LEU A 90 10.40 -3.83 -7.57
C LEU A 90 11.93 -3.94 -7.53
N ASP A 91 12.48 -5.06 -7.05
CA ASP A 91 13.92 -5.25 -6.95
C ASP A 91 14.61 -5.32 -8.32
N LYS A 92 13.94 -5.94 -9.30
CA LYS A 92 14.44 -6.00 -10.70
C LYS A 92 14.37 -4.67 -11.44
N ASN A 93 13.52 -3.74 -10.99
CA ASN A 93 13.25 -2.46 -11.65
C ASN A 93 13.67 -1.25 -10.78
N LYS A 94 14.68 -1.44 -9.92
CA LYS A 94 15.33 -0.35 -9.18
C LYS A 94 16.11 0.60 -10.08
#